data_AF-A0A383D3T5-F1
#
_entry.id   AF-A0A383D3T5-F1
#
_cell.length_a   1.000
_cell.length_b   1.000
_cell.length_c   1.000
_cell.angle_alpha   90.00
_cell.angle_beta   90.00
_cell.angle_gamma   90.00
#
_symmetry.space_group_name_H-M   'P 1'
#
loop_
_entity.id
_entity.type
_entity.pdbx_description
1 polymer ?
#
loop_
_entity_poly.entity_id
_entity_poly.type
_entity_poly.pdbx_seq_one_letter_code
_entity_poly.pdbx_strand_id
1 'polypeptide(L)'
;MAENDKISREEANVAALEPLRTTRRDPEEFVEAAFFTEEVRRWLFDKFGETKLYRGGLSVRTTLDPVLQSHADTALRDGLIAYDLRHGWRGPLANIG
;
A
#
# COMPACT_ATOMS: atom_id res chain seq x y z
N MET A 1 -14.87 -30.48 5.02
CA MET A 1 -13.89 -31.41 5.65
C MET A 1 -14.57 -32.60 6.29
N ALA A 2 -15.64 -32.40 7.08
CA ALA A 2 -16.45 -33.51 7.59
C ALA A 2 -17.14 -34.34 6.49
N GLU A 3 -17.53 -33.72 5.37
CA GLU A 3 -18.15 -34.40 4.22
C GLU A 3 -17.20 -35.31 3.42
N ASN A 4 -15.89 -35.06 3.51
CA ASN A 4 -14.86 -35.87 2.83
C ASN A 4 -14.04 -36.68 3.85
N ASP A 5 -14.62 -36.93 5.04
CA ASP A 5 -14.05 -37.72 6.14
C ASP A 5 -12.65 -37.28 6.61
N LYS A 6 -12.32 -36.00 6.49
CA LYS A 6 -11.03 -35.44 6.95
C LYS A 6 -11.04 -34.99 8.41
N ILE A 7 -12.22 -34.78 8.98
CA ILE A 7 -12.49 -34.51 10.40
C ILE A 7 -13.84 -35.15 10.75
N SER A 8 -14.05 -35.49 12.02
CA SER A 8 -15.34 -35.93 12.54
C SER A 8 -16.36 -34.78 12.58
N ARG A 9 -17.65 -35.13 12.67
CA ARG A 9 -18.71 -34.14 12.88
C ARG A 9 -18.55 -33.36 14.18
N GLU A 10 -18.03 -34.01 15.22
CA GLU A 10 -17.79 -33.39 16.51
C GLU A 10 -16.66 -32.35 16.43
N GLU A 11 -15.54 -32.70 15.80
CA GLU A 11 -14.44 -31.75 15.54
C GLU A 11 -14.90 -30.57 14.68
N ALA A 12 -15.79 -30.79 13.70
CA ALA A 12 -16.36 -29.71 12.90
C ALA A 12 -17.25 -28.77 13.72
N ASN A 13 -18.09 -29.31 14.62
CA ASN A 13 -18.94 -28.51 15.50
C ASN A 13 -18.11 -27.67 16.48
N VAL A 14 -17.06 -28.27 17.05
CA VAL A 14 -16.13 -27.57 17.95
C VAL A 14 -15.39 -26.45 17.20
N ALA A 15 -14.83 -26.74 16.02
CA ALA A 15 -14.12 -25.74 15.22
C ALA A 15 -15.03 -24.59 14.74
N ALA A 16 -16.31 -24.86 14.47
CA ALA A 16 -17.28 -23.83 14.07
C ALA A 16 -17.62 -22.83 15.20
N LEU A 17 -17.42 -23.24 16.46
CA LEU A 17 -17.63 -22.40 17.64
C LEU A 17 -16.38 -21.58 17.99
N GLU A 18 -15.23 -21.88 17.40
CA GLU A 18 -14.01 -21.11 17.64
C GLU A 18 -14.07 -19.74 16.95
N PRO A 19 -13.72 -18.65 17.66
CA PRO A 19 -13.69 -17.32 17.07
C PRO A 19 -12.59 -17.22 16.01
N LEU A 20 -12.92 -16.65 14.86
CA LEU A 20 -11.96 -16.39 13.78
C LEU A 20 -10.87 -15.43 14.27
N ARG A 21 -9.65 -15.95 14.37
CA ARG A 21 -8.45 -15.15 14.64
C ARG A 21 -7.83 -14.75 13.32
N THR A 22 -7.79 -13.45 13.06
CA THR A 22 -6.98 -12.91 11.97
C THR A 22 -5.67 -12.42 12.55
N THR A 23 -4.57 -12.77 11.89
CA THR A 23 -3.29 -12.09 12.14
C THR A 23 -3.17 -10.98 11.11
N ARG A 24 -2.80 -9.78 11.57
CA ARG A 24 -2.42 -8.72 10.66
C ARG A 24 -1.05 -9.13 10.12
N ARG A 25 -0.93 -9.26 8.80
CA ARG A 25 0.39 -9.36 8.18
C ARG A 25 1.16 -8.11 8.58
N ASP A 26 2.35 -8.28 9.14
CA ASP A 26 3.25 -7.16 9.36
C ASP A 26 3.34 -6.40 8.04
N PRO A 27 3.19 -5.06 8.03
CA PRO A 27 3.46 -4.33 6.81
C PRO A 27 4.86 -4.76 6.37
N GLU A 28 4.96 -5.39 5.19
CA GLU A 28 6.26 -5.54 4.54
C GLU A 28 6.90 -4.15 4.58
N GLU A 29 8.20 -4.04 4.83
CA GLU A 29 8.90 -2.75 4.82
C GLU A 29 8.76 -2.14 3.42
N PHE A 30 7.66 -1.43 3.19
CA PHE A 30 7.39 -0.73 1.96
C PHE A 30 8.05 0.62 2.08
N VAL A 31 8.98 0.88 1.18
CA VAL A 31 9.47 2.24 0.94
C VAL A 31 8.28 3.07 0.45
N GLU A 32 7.90 4.09 1.20
CA GLU A 32 6.79 4.97 0.84
C GLU A 32 7.23 5.90 -0.31
N ALA A 33 6.97 5.47 -1.54
CA ALA A 33 7.38 6.18 -2.76
C ALA A 33 6.27 6.11 -3.81
N ALA A 34 5.07 6.57 -3.45
CA ALA A 34 3.85 6.39 -4.25
C ALA A 34 3.97 6.93 -5.67
N PHE A 35 4.53 8.13 -5.85
CA PHE A 35 4.72 8.75 -7.17
C PHE A 35 5.71 7.98 -8.03
N PHE A 36 6.87 7.61 -7.48
CA PHE A 36 7.86 6.83 -8.22
C PHE A 36 7.31 5.44 -8.59
N THR A 37 6.57 4.81 -7.67
CA THR A 37 5.94 3.49 -7.89
C THR A 37 4.91 3.56 -9.00
N GLU A 38 4.09 4.61 -9.04
CA GLU A 38 3.09 4.81 -10.09
C GLU A 38 3.75 5.06 -11.45
N GLU A 39 4.86 5.80 -11.52
CA GLU A 39 5.60 5.99 -12.76
C GLU A 39 6.23 4.69 -13.27
N VAL A 40 6.78 3.85 -12.38
CA VAL A 40 7.24 2.50 -12.73
C VAL A 40 6.07 1.65 -13.24
N ARG A 41 4.90 1.72 -12.59
CA ARG A 41 3.70 0.98 -13.02
C ARG A 41 3.27 1.38 -14.44
N ARG A 42 3.21 2.68 -14.74
CA ARG A 42 2.88 3.21 -16.08
C ARG A 42 3.88 2.73 -17.13
N TRP A 43 5.17 2.84 -16.84
CA TRP A 43 6.22 2.37 -17.75
C TRP A 43 6.13 0.86 -18.03
N LEU A 44 5.87 0.05 -17.00
CA LEU A 44 5.69 -1.40 -17.15
C LEU A 44 4.41 -1.73 -17.93
N PHE A 45 3.33 -0.98 -17.70
CA PHE A 45 2.09 -1.14 -18.44
C PHE A 45 2.31 -0.88 -19.93
N ASP A 46 2.99 0.21 -20.28
CA ASP A 46 3.28 0.55 -21.68
C ASP A 46 4.18 -0.51 -22.35
N LYS A 47 5.09 -1.12 -21.58
CA LYS A 47 6.05 -2.10 -22.10
C LYS A 47 5.50 -3.52 -22.20
N PHE A 48 4.67 -3.94 -21.25
CA PHE A 48 4.27 -5.34 -21.09
C PHE A 48 2.75 -5.58 -21.19
N GLY A 49 1.95 -4.51 -21.14
CA GLY A 49 0.50 -4.58 -21.08
C GLY A 49 -0.02 -5.06 -19.73
N GLU A 50 -1.34 -4.94 -19.57
CA GLU A 50 -2.04 -5.22 -18.31
C GLU A 50 -1.83 -6.66 -17.81
N THR A 51 -2.00 -7.65 -18.68
CA THR A 51 -1.98 -9.06 -18.27
C THR A 51 -0.63 -9.47 -17.70
N LYS A 52 0.47 -9.11 -18.36
CA LYS A 52 1.81 -9.44 -17.85
C LYS A 52 2.16 -8.63 -16.61
N LEU A 53 1.77 -7.35 -16.54
CA LEU A 53 2.01 -6.53 -15.37
C LEU A 53 1.35 -7.11 -14.11
N TYR A 54 0.05 -7.41 -14.18
CA TYR A 54 -0.72 -7.78 -12.99
C TYR A 54 -0.79 -9.28 -12.73
N ARG A 55 -0.59 -10.13 -13.75
CA ARG A 55 -0.72 -11.59 -13.63
C ARG A 55 0.55 -12.36 -14.00
N GLY A 56 1.62 -11.64 -14.36
CA GLY A 56 2.89 -12.26 -14.76
C GLY A 56 3.84 -12.61 -13.62
N GLY A 57 3.52 -12.26 -12.36
CA GLY A 57 4.37 -12.54 -11.20
C GLY A 57 5.73 -11.83 -11.27
N LEU A 58 5.77 -10.61 -11.82
CA LEU A 58 7.01 -9.86 -12.01
C LEU A 58 7.60 -9.43 -10.66
N SER A 59 8.92 -9.64 -10.48
CA SER A 59 9.71 -8.98 -9.45
C SER A 59 10.51 -7.86 -10.11
N VAL A 60 10.31 -6.62 -9.66
CA VAL A 60 10.85 -5.42 -10.31
C VAL A 60 11.84 -4.76 -9.36
N ARG A 61 13.10 -4.64 -9.79
CA ARG A 61 14.12 -3.84 -9.09
C ARG A 61 14.29 -2.51 -9.81
N THR A 62 14.19 -1.42 -9.07
CA THR A 62 14.25 -0.06 -9.60
C THR A 62 15.51 0.65 -9.12
N THR A 63 15.70 1.88 -9.56
CA THR A 63 16.80 2.76 -9.13
C THR A 63 16.45 3.60 -7.90
N LEU A 64 15.31 3.36 -7.27
CA LEU A 64 14.87 4.11 -6.10
C LEU A 64 15.83 3.89 -4.93
N ASP A 65 16.34 4.98 -4.38
CA ASP A 65 17.05 4.98 -3.10
C ASP A 65 16.08 5.46 -2.00
N PRO A 66 15.75 4.62 -1.00
CA PRO A 66 14.77 4.96 0.04
C PRO A 66 15.18 6.18 0.89
N VAL A 67 16.47 6.35 1.13
CA VAL A 67 17.00 7.44 1.96
C VAL A 67 16.86 8.75 1.20
N LEU A 68 17.26 8.76 -0.07
CA LEU A 68 17.12 9.96 -0.91
C LEU A 68 15.65 10.32 -1.16
N GLN A 69 14.78 9.33 -1.34
CA GLN A 69 13.34 9.57 -1.50
C GLN A 69 12.75 10.27 -0.27
N SER A 70 13.07 9.80 0.94
CA SER A 70 12.61 10.41 2.19
C SER A 70 13.07 11.87 2.33
N HIS A 71 14.32 12.17 1.94
CA HIS A 71 14.83 13.53 1.91
C HIS A 71 14.11 14.39 0.86
N ALA A 72 13.82 13.85 -0.32
CA ALA A 72 13.08 14.56 -1.37
C ALA A 72 11.66 14.93 -0.91
N ASP A 73 10.95 14.01 -0.24
CA ASP A 73 9.60 14.25 0.25
C ASP A 73 9.58 15.34 1.33
N THR A 74 10.55 15.31 2.24
CA THR A 74 10.71 16.34 3.27
C THR A 74 11.02 17.71 2.64
N ALA A 75 11.99 17.77 1.72
CA ALA A 75 12.37 19.00 1.06
C ALA A 75 11.20 19.64 0.27
N LEU A 76 10.43 18.82 -0.44
CA LEU A 76 9.25 19.29 -1.17
C LEU A 76 8.19 19.84 -0.21
N ARG A 77 7.86 19.08 0.83
CA ARG A 77 6.86 19.48 1.82
C ARG A 77 7.24 20.79 2.50
N ASP A 78 8.48 20.90 2.96
CA ASP A 78 8.99 22.10 3.63
C ASP A 78 8.99 23.31 2.70
N GLY A 79 9.36 23.12 1.43
CA GLY A 79 9.30 24.16 0.42
C GLY A 79 7.87 24.68 0.18
N LEU A 80 6.90 23.78 0.09
CA LEU A 80 5.49 24.12 -0.09
C LEU A 80 4.91 24.83 1.13
N ILE A 81 5.22 24.37 2.35
CA ILE A 81 4.79 25.03 3.59
C ILE A 81 5.39 26.43 3.67
N ALA A 82 6.70 26.56 3.43
CA ALA A 82 7.37 27.85 3.48
C ALA A 82 6.81 28.84 2.44
N TYR A 83 6.45 28.34 1.25
CA TYR A 83 5.77 29.14 0.25
C TYR A 83 4.38 29.59 0.74
N ASP A 84 3.56 28.67 1.24
CA ASP A 84 2.20 28.97 1.72
C ASP A 84 2.22 30.03 2.83
N LEU A 85 3.10 29.87 3.82
CA LEU A 85 3.23 30.80 4.94
C LEU A 85 3.61 32.23 4.50
N ARG A 86 4.42 32.37 3.44
CA ARG A 86 4.77 33.69 2.87
C ARG A 86 3.62 34.37 2.14
N HIS A 87 2.62 33.62 1.68
CA HIS A 87 1.48 34.14 0.94
C HIS A 87 0.23 34.36 1.81
N GLY A 88 0.34 34.09 3.11
CA GLY A 88 -0.70 34.36 4.09
C GLY A 88 -1.81 33.31 4.14
N TRP A 89 -2.72 33.49 5.10
CA TRP A 89 -3.80 32.56 5.39
C TRP A 89 -4.93 32.61 4.34
N ARG A 90 -5.39 31.45 3.89
CA ARG A 90 -6.41 31.28 2.83
C ARG A 90 -7.83 31.05 3.35
N GLY A 91 -8.05 31.05 4.66
CA GLY A 91 -9.33 30.65 5.26
C GLY A 91 -9.38 29.16 5.60
N PRO A 92 -10.34 28.74 6.44
CA PRO A 92 -10.51 27.33 6.81
C PRO A 92 -10.98 26.49 5.61
N LEU A 93 -10.57 25.23 5.57
CA LEU A 93 -11.00 24.29 4.51
C LEU A 93 -12.50 23.98 4.56
N ALA A 94 -13.09 23.95 5.75
CA ALA A 94 -14.51 23.76 5.97
C ALA A 94 -14.94 24.41 7.30
N ASN A 95 -16.17 24.93 7.35
CA ASN A 95 -16.83 25.34 8.58
C ASN A 95 -17.83 24.24 8.98
N ILE A 96 -17.60 23.60 10.12
CA ILE A 96 -18.48 22.55 10.65
C ILE A 96 -19.33 23.22 11.74
N GLY A 97 -20.46 23.80 11.34
CA GLY A 97 -21.44 24.47 12.20
C GLY A 97 -22.81 23.84 12.08
#